data_AF-H5XTJ7-F1
#
_entry.id   AF-H5XTJ7-F1
#
_cell.length_a   1.000
_cell.length_b   1.000
_cell.length_c   1.000
_cell.angle_alpha   90.00
_cell.angle_beta   90.00
_cell.angle_gamma   90.00
#
_symmetry.space_group_name_H-M   'P 1'
#
loop_
_entity.id
_entity.type
_entity.pdbx_description
1 polymer ?
#
loop_
_entity_poly.entity_id
_entity_poly.type
_entity_poly.pdbx_seq_one_letter_code
_entity_poly.pdbx_strand_id
1 'polypeptide(L)'
;MIITRKMLNEIEQNYRKSFPQEFKQYVLVNYAEEPFPYEYSEQDLYEHIRRDIRDYDQGNLDIAVKSPSERWQEERDYLQTLCREQSSKIRDREDYILELEHVLAENGLETPRMANHRLEKGDVSF
;
A
#
# COMPACT_ATOMS: atom_id res chain seq x y z
N MET A 1 -2.93 7.01 -12.47
CA MET A 1 -2.35 7.93 -13.47
C MET A 1 -0.83 7.81 -13.49
N ILE A 2 -0.20 7.80 -14.67
CA ILE A 2 1.27 7.72 -14.82
C ILE A 2 1.83 8.97 -15.51
N ILE A 3 3.12 9.26 -15.29
CA ILE A 3 3.75 10.39 -15.95
C ILE A 3 3.99 10.12 -17.44
N THR A 4 3.79 11.13 -18.28
CA THR A 4 4.14 11.08 -19.70
C THR A 4 5.13 12.18 -20.05
N ARG A 5 5.85 12.00 -21.18
CA ARG A 5 6.77 13.05 -21.67
C ARG A 5 6.06 14.37 -21.97
N LYS A 6 4.77 14.33 -22.35
CA LYS A 6 3.98 15.55 -22.60
C LYS A 6 3.78 16.34 -21.31
N MET A 7 3.34 15.67 -20.24
CA MET A 7 3.17 16.28 -18.92
C MET A 7 4.50 16.85 -18.40
N LEU A 8 5.61 16.15 -18.62
CA LEU A 8 6.92 16.64 -18.22
C LEU A 8 7.32 17.95 -18.97
N ASN A 9 6.99 18.05 -20.26
CA ASN A 9 7.18 19.29 -21.01
C ASN A 9 6.26 20.42 -20.50
N GLU A 10 5.01 20.10 -20.14
CA GLU A 10 4.08 21.07 -19.53
C GLU A 10 4.60 21.58 -18.20
N ILE A 11 5.20 20.71 -17.38
CA ILE A 11 5.84 21.08 -16.12
C ILE A 11 7.02 22.03 -16.40
N GLU A 12 7.92 21.72 -17.35
CA GLU A 12 9.03 22.63 -17.72
C GLU A 12 8.53 24.02 -18.14
N GLN A 13 7.45 24.07 -18.92
CA GLN A 13 6.84 25.33 -19.34
C GLN A 13 6.24 26.10 -18.16
N ASN A 14 5.53 25.42 -17.27
CA ASN A 14 4.92 26.01 -16.08
C ASN A 14 5.98 26.60 -15.13
N TYR A 15 7.10 25.91 -14.97
CA TYR A 15 8.23 26.36 -14.16
C TYR A 15 9.18 27.33 -14.88
N ARG A 16 8.98 27.53 -16.20
CA ARG A 16 9.85 28.33 -17.07
C ARG A 16 11.33 27.95 -16.94
N LYS A 17 11.61 26.66 -16.74
CA LYS A 17 12.93 26.11 -16.47
C LYS A 17 13.08 24.80 -17.23
N SER A 18 14.27 24.56 -17.78
CA SER A 18 14.61 23.24 -18.28
C SER A 18 15.28 22.42 -17.18
N PHE A 19 14.80 21.20 -16.98
CA PHE A 19 15.40 20.27 -16.02
C PHE A 19 16.54 19.47 -16.65
N PRO A 20 17.59 19.12 -15.89
CA PRO A 20 18.63 18.21 -16.33
C PRO A 20 18.05 16.84 -16.73
N GLN A 21 18.73 16.17 -17.66
CA GLN A 21 18.25 14.89 -18.22
C GLN A 21 18.12 13.81 -17.13
N GLU A 22 18.99 13.85 -16.13
CA GLU A 22 19.01 12.94 -14.99
C GLU A 22 17.72 13.07 -14.17
N PHE A 23 17.30 14.30 -13.87
CA PHE A 23 16.05 14.57 -13.16
C PHE A 23 14.84 14.14 -13.99
N LYS A 24 14.85 14.40 -15.31
CA LYS A 24 13.78 13.93 -16.20
C LYS A 24 13.65 12.41 -16.18
N GLN A 25 14.77 11.71 -16.22
CA GLN A 25 14.80 10.25 -16.17
C GLN A 25 14.31 9.74 -14.83
N TYR A 26 14.70 10.38 -13.73
CA TYR A 26 14.20 10.09 -12.39
C TYR A 26 12.68 10.17 -12.33
N VAL A 27 12.10 11.31 -12.73
CA VAL A 27 10.63 11.49 -12.71
C VAL A 27 9.94 10.46 -13.60
N LEU A 28 10.44 10.22 -14.80
CA LEU A 28 9.85 9.24 -15.72
C LEU A 28 9.86 7.83 -15.14
N VAL A 29 10.91 7.43 -14.43
CA VAL A 29 11.01 6.08 -13.85
C VAL A 29 10.21 5.97 -12.56
N ASN A 30 10.30 6.97 -11.68
CA ASN A 30 9.67 6.94 -10.35
C ASN A 30 8.13 6.97 -10.44
N TYR A 31 7.59 7.63 -11.47
CA TYR A 31 6.15 7.73 -11.72
C TYR A 31 5.69 6.97 -12.98
N ALA A 32 6.50 6.03 -13.47
CA ALA A 32 6.14 5.14 -14.59
C ALA A 32 5.04 4.14 -14.23
N GLU A 33 4.96 3.78 -12.95
CA GLU A 33 4.03 2.81 -12.40
C GLU A 33 3.17 3.51 -11.36
N GLU A 34 1.90 3.16 -11.34
CA GLU A 34 0.96 3.65 -10.36
C GLU A 34 1.22 2.95 -9.03
N PRO A 35 1.34 3.69 -7.91
CA PRO A 35 1.60 3.08 -6.62
C PRO A 35 0.46 2.14 -6.22
N PHE A 36 0.80 0.98 -5.70
CA PHE A 36 -0.17 0.09 -5.06
C PHE A 36 -0.25 0.41 -3.55
N PRO A 37 -1.44 0.43 -2.91
CA PRO A 37 -2.77 0.10 -3.42
C PRO A 37 -3.60 1.30 -3.92
N TYR A 38 -3.00 2.49 -4.03
CA TYR A 38 -3.72 3.75 -4.25
C TYR A 38 -3.53 4.28 -5.68
N GLU A 39 -4.64 4.49 -6.38
CA GLU A 39 -4.56 5.14 -7.68
C GLU A 39 -4.31 6.65 -7.51
N TYR A 40 -3.25 7.16 -8.14
CA TYR A 40 -3.01 8.60 -8.19
C TYR A 40 -4.01 9.25 -9.13
N SER A 41 -4.71 10.27 -8.62
CA SER A 41 -5.33 11.25 -9.50
C SER A 41 -4.25 12.06 -10.23
N GLU A 42 -4.63 12.73 -11.32
CA GLU A 42 -3.72 13.63 -12.02
C GLU A 42 -3.19 14.73 -11.07
N GLN A 43 -4.03 15.26 -10.18
CA GLN A 43 -3.64 16.29 -9.22
C GLN A 43 -2.60 15.77 -8.22
N ASP A 44 -2.79 14.55 -7.71
CA ASP A 44 -1.83 13.94 -6.78
C ASP A 44 -0.47 13.77 -7.45
N LEU A 45 -0.45 13.26 -8.68
CA LEU A 45 0.77 13.09 -9.47
C LEU A 45 1.51 14.44 -9.63
N TYR A 46 0.79 15.51 -9.96
CA TYR A 46 1.38 16.84 -10.05
C TYR A 46 1.93 17.31 -8.70
N GLU A 47 1.20 17.16 -7.60
CA GLU A 47 1.66 17.56 -6.27
C GLU A 47 2.92 16.81 -5.82
N HIS A 48 2.99 15.51 -6.12
CA HIS A 48 4.17 14.69 -5.87
C HIS A 48 5.38 15.19 -6.68
N ILE A 49 5.22 15.45 -7.98
CA ILE A 49 6.31 15.98 -8.80
C ILE A 49 6.71 17.39 -8.36
N ARG A 50 5.77 18.24 -7.95
CA ARG A 50 6.07 19.58 -7.40
C ARG A 50 6.92 19.51 -6.14
N ARG A 51 6.65 18.53 -5.27
CA ARG A 51 7.46 18.25 -4.08
C ARG A 51 8.87 17.82 -4.49
N ASP A 52 9.00 16.88 -5.42
CA ASP A 52 10.31 16.43 -5.90
C ASP A 52 11.12 17.56 -6.53
N ILE A 53 10.50 18.46 -7.31
CA ILE A 53 11.17 19.63 -7.89
C ILE A 53 11.74 20.52 -6.78
N ARG A 54 10.95 20.80 -5.74
CA ARG A 54 11.40 21.64 -4.62
C ARG A 54 12.54 20.97 -3.87
N ASP A 55 12.44 19.68 -3.61
CA ASP A 55 13.42 18.95 -2.84
C ASP A 55 14.73 18.79 -3.65
N TYR A 56 14.63 18.65 -4.98
CA TYR A 56 15.75 18.71 -5.91
C TYR A 56 16.45 20.07 -5.92
N ASP A 57 15.69 21.16 -6.00
CA ASP A 57 16.24 22.52 -5.98
C ASP A 57 16.93 22.85 -4.63
N GLN A 58 16.54 22.16 -3.55
CA GLN A 58 17.17 22.25 -2.24
C GLN A 58 18.37 21.30 -2.05
N GLY A 59 18.65 20.42 -3.03
CA GLY A 59 19.70 19.39 -2.92
C GLY A 59 19.37 18.24 -1.96
N ASN A 60 18.09 18.08 -1.61
CA ASN A 60 17.59 17.06 -0.68
C ASN A 60 17.08 15.80 -1.41
N LEU A 61 16.96 15.85 -2.74
CA LEU A 61 16.47 14.72 -3.54
C LEU A 61 17.63 13.92 -4.13
N ASP A 62 17.68 12.63 -3.81
CA ASP A 62 18.52 11.68 -4.52
C ASP A 62 17.84 11.27 -5.83
N ILE A 63 18.45 11.66 -6.95
CA ILE A 63 17.95 11.36 -8.30
C ILE A 63 18.52 10.05 -8.87
N ALA A 64 19.28 9.28 -8.08
CA ALA A 64 19.78 7.98 -8.49
C ALA A 64 18.61 7.06 -8.83
N VAL A 65 18.52 6.69 -10.11
CA VAL A 65 17.48 5.78 -10.60
C VAL A 65 17.85 4.37 -10.16
N LYS A 66 17.12 3.84 -9.17
CA LYS A 66 17.23 2.45 -8.74
C LYS A 66 16.93 1.51 -9.92
N SER A 67 17.62 0.39 -9.96
CA SER A 67 17.33 -0.66 -10.93
C SER A 67 15.92 -1.23 -10.70
N PRO A 68 15.25 -1.76 -11.74
CA PRO A 68 13.95 -2.42 -11.58
C PRO A 68 14.00 -3.54 -10.53
N SER A 69 15.10 -4.28 -10.45
CA SER A 69 15.29 -5.36 -9.48
C SER A 69 15.34 -4.87 -8.03
N GLU A 70 16.02 -3.75 -7.76
CA GLU A 70 16.05 -3.15 -6.42
C GLU A 70 14.67 -2.65 -6.01
N ARG A 71 13.96 -1.95 -6.91
CA ARG A 71 12.59 -1.49 -6.66
C ARG A 71 11.64 -2.63 -6.32
N TRP A 72 11.66 -3.69 -7.12
CA TRP A 72 10.81 -4.85 -6.87
C TRP A 72 11.19 -5.62 -5.61
N GLN A 73 12.45 -5.54 -5.18
CA GLN A 73 12.86 -6.12 -3.90
C GLN A 73 12.29 -5.32 -2.74
N GLU A 74 12.42 -3.99 -2.77
CA GLU A 74 11.85 -3.10 -1.74
C GLU A 74 10.33 -3.24 -1.62
N GLU A 75 9.62 -3.28 -2.75
CA GLU A 75 8.16 -3.46 -2.75
C GLU A 75 7.76 -4.83 -2.20
N ARG A 76 8.50 -5.89 -2.55
CA ARG A 76 8.25 -7.23 -2.01
C ARG A 76 8.46 -7.27 -0.50
N ASP A 77 9.51 -6.64 0.01
CA ASP A 77 9.81 -6.61 1.43
C ASP A 77 8.76 -5.82 2.21
N TYR A 78 8.29 -4.70 1.64
CA TYR A 78 7.16 -3.93 2.17
C TYR A 78 5.88 -4.77 2.24
N LEU A 79 5.48 -5.40 1.12
CA LEU A 79 4.27 -6.21 1.04
C LEU A 79 4.34 -7.44 1.97
N GLN A 80 5.49 -8.09 2.07
CA GLN A 80 5.68 -9.20 3.01
C GLN A 80 5.50 -8.76 4.46
N THR A 81 6.03 -7.59 4.82
CA THR A 81 5.88 -7.02 6.16
C THR A 81 4.41 -6.71 6.45
N LEU A 82 3.73 -6.02 5.53
CA LEU A 82 2.31 -5.70 5.65
C LEU A 82 1.45 -6.96 5.80
N CYS A 83 1.70 -7.99 4.98
CA CYS A 83 1.00 -9.26 5.08
C CYS A 83 1.19 -9.92 6.45
N ARG A 84 2.43 -9.93 6.99
CA ARG A 84 2.71 -10.49 8.32
C ARG A 84 1.95 -9.75 9.42
N GLU A 85 1.94 -8.42 9.36
CA GLU A 85 1.20 -7.59 10.32
C GLU A 85 -0.31 -7.85 10.27
N GLN A 86 -0.89 -7.91 9.07
CA GLN A 86 -2.31 -8.17 8.91
C GLN A 86 -2.68 -9.58 9.36
N SER A 87 -1.88 -10.59 9.03
CA SER A 87 -2.09 -11.96 9.54
C SER A 87 -2.01 -12.02 11.07
N SER A 88 -1.13 -11.22 11.70
CA SER A 88 -1.09 -11.14 13.16
C SER A 88 -2.38 -10.54 13.72
N LYS A 89 -2.84 -9.42 13.17
CA LYS A 89 -4.09 -8.78 13.60
C LYS A 89 -5.30 -9.68 13.43
N ILE A 90 -5.33 -10.52 12.39
CA ILE A 90 -6.39 -11.51 12.19
C ILE A 90 -6.35 -12.55 13.30
N ARG A 91 -5.18 -13.13 13.61
CA ARG A 91 -5.05 -14.10 14.71
C ARG A 91 -5.48 -13.52 16.05
N ASP A 92 -5.01 -12.32 16.38
CA ASP A 92 -5.37 -11.66 17.65
C ASP A 92 -6.90 -11.46 17.77
N ARG A 93 -7.57 -11.18 16.65
CA ARG A 93 -9.04 -11.07 16.60
C ARG A 93 -9.72 -12.43 16.71
N GLU A 94 -9.18 -13.47 16.08
CA GLU A 94 -9.70 -14.83 16.19
C GLU A 94 -9.60 -15.34 17.62
N ASP A 95 -8.48 -15.11 18.29
CA ASP A 95 -8.27 -15.46 19.70
C ASP A 95 -9.29 -14.73 20.60
N TYR A 96 -9.48 -13.42 20.39
CA TYR A 96 -10.48 -12.66 21.13
C TYR A 96 -11.92 -13.15 20.89
N ILE A 97 -12.26 -13.53 19.66
CA ILE A 97 -13.57 -14.12 19.35
C ILE A 97 -13.74 -15.45 20.11
N LEU A 98 -12.70 -16.29 20.18
CA LEU A 98 -12.76 -17.55 20.91
C LEU A 98 -12.96 -17.32 22.42
N GLU A 99 -12.30 -16.33 23.00
CA GLU A 99 -12.51 -15.94 24.40
C GLU A 99 -13.97 -15.51 24.65
N LEU A 100 -14.53 -14.68 23.75
CA LEU A 100 -15.93 -14.26 23.85
C LEU A 100 -16.91 -15.43 23.68
N GLU A 101 -16.65 -16.32 22.73
CA GLU A 101 -17.47 -17.53 22.52
C GLU A 101 -17.44 -18.45 23.74
N HIS A 102 -16.28 -18.56 24.41
CA HIS A 102 -16.17 -19.29 25.66
C HIS A 102 -17.04 -18.69 26.76
N VAL A 103 -16.96 -17.37 26.97
CA VAL A 103 -17.80 -16.65 27.95
C VAL A 103 -19.29 -16.81 27.64
N LEU A 104 -19.68 -16.71 26.37
CA LEU A 104 -21.08 -16.92 25.96
C LEU A 104 -21.55 -18.35 26.29
N ALA A 105 -20.73 -19.36 26.00
CA ALA A 105 -21.03 -20.76 26.29
C ALA A 105 -21.23 -21.00 27.80
N GLU A 106 -20.37 -20.43 28.65
CA GLU A 106 -20.51 -20.51 30.11
C GLU A 106 -21.83 -19.90 30.62
N ASN A 107 -22.39 -18.94 29.88
CA ASN A 107 -23.67 -18.30 30.18
C ASN A 107 -24.86 -18.93 29.44
N GLY A 108 -24.67 -20.08 28.78
CA GLY A 108 -25.72 -20.80 28.05
C GLY A 108 -26.18 -20.10 26.76
N LEU A 109 -25.38 -19.16 26.24
CA LEU A 109 -25.60 -18.47 24.98
C LEU A 109 -24.71 -19.06 23.89
N GLU A 110 -25.14 -18.94 22.63
CA GLU A 110 -24.43 -19.54 21.50
C GLU A 110 -24.41 -18.58 20.30
N THR A 111 -23.26 -18.49 19.62
CA THR A 111 -23.14 -17.75 18.36
C THR A 111 -23.53 -18.63 17.17
N PRO A 112 -23.91 -18.05 16.01
CA PRO A 112 -24.15 -18.84 14.80
C PRO A 112 -22.95 -19.70 14.39
N ARG A 113 -21.72 -19.23 14.66
CA ARG A 113 -20.48 -19.97 14.37
C ARG A 113 -20.35 -21.23 15.24
N MET A 114 -20.62 -21.10 16.53
CA MET A 114 -20.65 -22.24 17.46
C MET A 114 -21.73 -23.27 17.06
N ALA A 115 -22.94 -22.78 16.72
CA ALA A 115 -24.04 -23.64 16.30
C ALA A 115 -23.72 -24.42 15.02
N ASN A 116 -23.09 -23.77 14.02
CA ASN A 116 -22.66 -24.43 12.79
C ASN A 116 -21.59 -25.49 13.07
N HIS A 117 -20.60 -25.20 13.91
CA HIS A 117 -19.58 -26.19 14.28
C HIS A 117 -20.16 -27.41 15.02
N ARG A 118 -21.21 -27.23 15.83
CA ARG A 118 -21.91 -28.35 16.48
C ARG A 118 -22.64 -29.24 15.46
N LEU A 119 -23.32 -28.62 14.49
CA LEU A 119 -24.00 -29.33 13.39
C LEU A 119 -23.01 -30.10 12.50
N GLU A 120 -21.85 -29.51 12.21
CA GLU A 120 -20.77 -30.16 11.46
C GLU A 120 -20.14 -31.35 12.21
N LYS A 121 -20.11 -31.30 13.55
CA LYS A 121 -19.56 -32.37 14.40
C LYS A 121 -20.56 -33.50 14.70
N GLY A 122 -21.82 -33.37 14.28
CA GLY A 122 -22.84 -34.42 14.44
C GLY A 122 -23.43 -34.54 15.86
N ASP A 123 -23.17 -33.58 16.74
CA ASP A 123 -23.73 -33.56 18.09
C ASP A 123 -25.19 -33.06 18.04
N VAL A 124 -26.10 -33.99 17.76
CA VAL A 124 -27.54 -33.78 17.94
C VAL A 124 -27.86 -34.03 19.42
N SER A 125 -28.04 -32.96 20.20
CA SER A 125 -28.62 -33.07 21.54
C SER A 125 -30.12 -33.34 21.40
N PHE A 126 -30.58 -34.49 21.90
CA PHE A 126 -31.98 -34.83 22.10
C PHE A 126 -32.54 -34.20 23.38
#